data_AF-A0A4P7RC75-F1
#
_entry.id   AF-A0A4P7RC75-F1
#
_cell.length_a   1.000
_cell.length_b   1.000
_cell.length_c   1.000
_cell.angle_alpha   90.00
_cell.angle_beta   90.00
_cell.angle_gamma   90.00
#
_symmetry.space_group_name_H-M   'P 1'
#
loop_
_entity.id
_entity.type
_entity.pdbx_description
1 polymer ?
#
loop_
_entity_poly.entity_id
_entity_poly.type
_entity_poly.pdbx_seq_one_letter_code
_entity_poly.pdbx_strand_id
1 'polypeptide(L)'
;MFSPSQIIVLATPVFLALIAIEYAVGRARQRNTYRIDDAITSVGLGMLSQISAVFTRLLRIGIYTALFAAMPWVADNGFWTSAIGWSLALVFYDFCYYWNHRLGHTCALFWAAHVVHHQSQDYNLSTALRQTSSGALFGWVFYVPMALAGVPPLVFAVVALVDLLYQYWIHTQQIGRLGWFDRAFASPSNHRVHHAVNDTYVDKNYGGILMLWDHLFGSFKDEDPDEPCVYGTRSPLNSWDPLWANLEVYASLCRDSWHTRQWRDKWRVWLNPPGWRPADVAQRFPHVPFDLERVTLFAPALSAHRRQFATVQFGALLMGVGVFLWFTDSWPLWQSGVWFFVLSVTLWVTGAVMQGRITPLEALMMESGALAMATAATGLTEAHLVFKPLTMVIALVLLWRHAQPVFASPGGQRPAGFAWMLTALATSMAGDVFLMLHNQFVAGLAAFLLAHLAYIVAFRQGVSWAGLRLAWPLLGLTGVAAYVLLWTSGLPTGLRGPVAIYIVAIITMAGTALDRAAQRRTRASQTVAVGALLFVASDLCLAINRFVAPVPLASVWVLGSYYAAQCLMLMGWLRDVANPTPTGSGRIHEPLGTVAGGAGHGSTMGRSP
;
A
#
# COMPACT_ATOMS: atom_id res chain seq x y z
N MET A 1 23.37 10.35 -21.58
CA MET A 1 22.57 11.26 -20.71
C MET A 1 21.77 10.38 -19.76
N PHE A 2 21.70 10.71 -18.47
CA PHE A 2 20.91 9.94 -17.51
C PHE A 2 19.41 10.04 -17.85
N SER A 3 18.68 8.95 -17.67
CA SER A 3 17.22 8.98 -17.78
C SER A 3 16.60 9.71 -16.59
N PRO A 4 15.34 10.19 -16.69
CA PRO A 4 14.69 10.84 -15.56
C PRO A 4 14.61 9.98 -14.30
N SER A 5 14.39 8.67 -14.44
CA SER A 5 14.38 7.73 -13.31
C SER A 5 15.76 7.61 -12.65
N GLN A 6 16.85 7.64 -13.43
CA GLN A 6 18.23 7.65 -12.91
C GLN A 6 18.56 8.97 -12.19
N ILE A 7 18.06 10.11 -12.67
CA ILE A 7 18.26 11.41 -12.00
C ILE A 7 17.67 11.38 -10.58
N ILE A 8 16.50 10.76 -10.39
CA ILE A 8 15.90 10.60 -9.05
C ILE A 8 16.83 9.79 -8.12
N VAL A 9 17.41 8.70 -8.62
CA VAL A 9 18.37 7.88 -7.85
C VAL A 9 19.58 8.71 -7.43
N LEU A 10 20.11 9.54 -8.33
CA LEU A 10 21.26 10.41 -8.06
C LEU A 10 20.93 11.56 -7.08
N ALA A 11 19.69 12.06 -7.09
CA ALA A 11 19.24 13.11 -6.16
C ALA A 11 18.94 12.56 -4.75
N THR A 12 18.56 11.28 -4.63
CA THR A 12 18.13 10.66 -3.36
C THR A 12 19.13 10.83 -2.20
N PRO A 13 20.45 10.60 -2.37
CA PRO A 13 21.42 10.81 -1.31
C PRO A 13 21.46 12.24 -0.77
N VAL A 14 21.20 13.25 -1.60
CA VAL A 14 21.19 14.66 -1.18
C VAL A 14 20.02 14.91 -0.24
N PHE A 15 18.81 14.46 -0.59
CA PHE A 15 17.64 14.59 0.28
C PHE A 15 17.83 13.85 1.61
N LEU A 16 18.39 12.64 1.58
CA LEU A 16 18.66 11.87 2.81
C LEU A 16 19.73 12.54 3.68
N ALA A 17 20.76 13.14 3.08
CA ALA A 17 21.76 13.92 3.81
C ALA A 17 21.14 15.16 4.47
N LEU A 18 20.27 15.89 3.78
CA LEU A 18 19.56 17.05 4.34
C LEU A 18 18.63 16.66 5.49
N ILE A 19 17.91 15.54 5.37
CA ILE A 19 17.12 14.96 6.47
C ILE A 19 18.02 14.62 7.67
N ALA A 20 19.17 13.99 7.44
CA ALA A 20 20.11 13.65 8.51
C ALA A 20 20.67 14.91 9.21
N ILE A 21 20.96 15.97 8.43
CA ILE A 21 21.40 17.27 8.96
C ILE A 21 20.28 17.91 9.78
N GLU A 22 19.05 17.97 9.28
CA GLU A 22 17.92 18.53 10.03
C GLU A 22 17.70 17.76 11.33
N TYR A 23 17.74 16.43 11.29
CA TYR A 23 17.64 15.59 12.48
C TYR A 23 18.76 15.91 13.50
N ALA A 24 20.01 16.02 13.05
CA ALA A 24 21.13 16.36 13.93
C ALA A 24 20.98 17.76 14.55
N VAL A 25 20.56 18.75 13.76
CA VAL A 25 20.27 20.12 14.23
C VAL A 25 19.13 20.13 15.24
N GLY A 26 18.03 19.42 14.95
CA GLY A 26 16.89 19.28 15.86
C GLY A 26 17.29 18.64 17.19
N ARG A 27 18.14 17.60 17.16
CA ARG A 27 18.72 16.98 18.38
C ARG A 27 19.61 17.95 19.15
N ALA A 28 20.50 18.67 18.48
CA ALA A 28 21.39 19.65 19.10
C ALA A 28 20.61 20.81 19.76
N ARG A 29 19.50 21.23 19.15
CA ARG A 29 18.61 22.30 19.66
C ARG A 29 17.53 21.83 20.63
N GLN A 30 17.46 20.53 20.95
CA GLN A 30 16.37 19.93 21.75
C GLN A 30 14.96 20.20 21.17
N ARG A 31 14.87 20.25 19.83
CA ARG A 31 13.65 20.47 19.03
C ARG A 31 13.53 19.41 17.94
N ASN A 32 13.63 18.14 18.32
CA ASN A 32 13.52 17.04 17.37
C ASN A 32 12.07 16.87 16.90
N THR A 33 11.86 16.94 15.59
CA THR A 33 10.55 16.80 14.94
C THR A 33 10.38 15.48 14.19
N TYR A 34 11.31 14.54 14.37
CA TYR A 34 11.28 13.24 13.72
C TYR A 34 10.82 12.13 14.66
N ARG A 35 9.79 11.41 14.23
CA ARG A 35 9.46 10.06 14.69
C ARG A 35 9.79 9.07 13.58
N ILE A 36 10.43 7.96 13.94
CA ILE A 36 11.02 7.03 12.95
C ILE A 36 9.95 6.35 12.08
N ASP A 37 8.80 6.03 12.66
CA ASP A 37 7.64 5.44 11.99
C ASP A 37 7.04 6.41 10.97
N ASP A 38 6.79 7.67 11.36
CA ASP A 38 6.31 8.68 10.42
C ASP A 38 7.33 8.97 9.31
N ALA A 39 8.61 9.12 9.65
CA ALA A 39 9.67 9.38 8.68
C ALA A 39 9.83 8.25 7.65
N ILE A 40 9.82 6.98 8.10
CA ILE A 40 9.83 5.80 7.21
C ILE A 40 8.60 5.82 6.30
N THR A 41 7.41 6.10 6.84
CA THR A 41 6.18 6.15 6.03
C THR A 41 6.20 7.32 5.05
N SER A 42 6.69 8.49 5.45
CA SER A 42 6.74 9.69 4.62
C SER A 42 7.71 9.52 3.44
N VAL A 43 8.94 9.06 3.68
CA VAL A 43 9.87 8.72 2.59
C VAL A 43 9.36 7.53 1.76
N GLY A 44 8.76 6.54 2.42
CA GLY A 44 8.16 5.38 1.77
C GLY A 44 7.03 5.71 0.79
N LEU A 45 6.18 6.68 1.12
CA LEU A 45 5.15 7.21 0.21
C LEU A 45 5.78 7.93 -0.98
N GLY A 46 6.87 8.68 -0.77
CA GLY A 46 7.68 9.23 -1.84
C GLY A 46 8.22 8.15 -2.78
N MET A 47 8.78 7.08 -2.22
CA MET A 47 9.26 5.94 -2.98
C MET A 47 8.14 5.29 -3.80
N LEU A 48 6.97 5.07 -3.19
CA LEU A 48 5.78 4.55 -3.89
C LEU A 48 5.36 5.46 -5.04
N SER A 49 5.35 6.78 -4.82
CA SER A 49 5.05 7.78 -5.85
C SER A 49 6.03 7.68 -7.03
N GLN A 50 7.34 7.59 -6.78
CA GLN A 50 8.34 7.48 -7.84
C GLN A 50 8.24 6.18 -8.63
N ILE A 51 8.03 5.03 -7.97
CA ILE A 51 7.85 3.77 -8.69
C ILE A 51 6.52 3.70 -9.45
N SER A 52 5.46 4.36 -8.95
CA SER A 52 4.20 4.54 -9.68
C SER A 52 4.35 5.45 -10.91
N ALA A 53 5.20 6.48 -10.82
CA ALA A 53 5.41 7.46 -11.89
C ALA A 53 5.90 6.83 -13.19
N VAL A 54 6.59 5.68 -13.13
CA VAL A 54 6.99 4.88 -14.30
C VAL A 54 5.80 4.55 -15.19
N PHE A 55 4.65 4.21 -14.59
CA PHE A 55 3.44 3.82 -15.32
C PHE A 55 2.58 5.01 -15.76
N THR A 56 2.72 6.16 -15.10
CA THR A 56 1.90 7.35 -15.36
C THR A 56 2.63 8.46 -16.11
N ARG A 57 3.91 8.28 -16.44
CA ARG A 57 4.74 9.29 -17.14
C ARG A 57 4.13 9.77 -18.46
N LEU A 58 3.46 8.86 -19.19
CA LEU A 58 2.76 9.19 -20.43
C LEU A 58 1.58 10.16 -20.21
N LEU A 59 0.93 10.14 -19.04
CA LEU A 59 -0.20 11.02 -18.75
C LEU A 59 0.24 12.47 -18.61
N ARG A 60 1.36 12.73 -17.91
CA ARG A 60 1.83 14.12 -17.72
C ARG A 60 2.69 14.59 -18.90
N ILE A 61 3.83 13.96 -19.13
CA ILE A 61 4.80 14.44 -20.13
C ILE A 61 4.37 14.02 -21.55
N GLY A 62 3.80 12.82 -21.69
CA GLY A 62 3.36 12.32 -22.99
C GLY A 62 2.21 13.15 -23.58
N ILE A 63 1.14 13.38 -22.81
CA ILE A 63 0.02 14.25 -23.25
C ILE A 63 0.52 15.66 -23.53
N TYR A 64 1.33 16.24 -22.64
CA TYR A 64 1.90 17.57 -22.86
C TYR A 64 2.67 17.66 -24.18
N THR A 65 3.55 16.68 -24.45
CA THR A 65 4.36 16.63 -25.67
C THR A 65 3.50 16.44 -26.92
N ALA A 66 2.46 15.61 -26.85
CA ALA A 66 1.52 15.40 -27.95
C ALA A 66 0.72 16.67 -28.28
N LEU A 67 0.23 17.37 -27.25
CA LEU A 67 -0.48 18.64 -27.42
C LEU A 67 0.44 19.72 -28.01
N PHE A 68 1.67 19.83 -27.51
CA PHE A 68 2.67 20.74 -28.07
C PHE A 68 2.97 20.43 -29.55
N ALA A 69 3.18 19.17 -29.89
CA ALA A 69 3.47 18.75 -31.26
C ALA A 69 2.30 18.96 -32.24
N ALA A 70 1.06 18.95 -31.74
CA ALA A 70 -0.14 19.20 -32.53
C ALA A 70 -0.36 20.68 -32.89
N MET A 71 0.48 21.60 -32.38
CA MET A 71 0.36 23.04 -32.59
C MET A 71 1.46 23.56 -33.53
N PRO A 72 1.28 23.51 -34.87
CA PRO A 72 2.34 23.81 -35.84
C PRO A 72 2.81 25.28 -35.86
N TRP A 73 2.00 26.21 -35.35
CA TRP A 73 2.29 27.66 -35.27
C TRP A 73 3.26 28.04 -34.15
N VAL A 74 3.55 27.08 -33.27
CA VAL A 74 4.27 27.26 -32.01
C VAL A 74 5.79 26.99 -32.16
N ALA A 75 6.22 26.67 -33.39
CA ALA A 75 7.59 26.22 -33.69
C ALA A 75 8.71 27.27 -33.52
N ASP A 76 8.40 28.52 -33.16
CA ASP A 76 9.45 29.48 -32.79
C ASP A 76 9.93 29.26 -31.34
N ASN A 77 10.75 28.24 -31.17
CA ASN A 77 11.39 27.89 -29.89
C ASN A 77 12.36 28.98 -29.38
N GLY A 78 12.72 29.97 -30.20
CA GLY A 78 13.74 30.97 -29.87
C GLY A 78 13.36 31.81 -28.65
N PHE A 79 12.08 32.21 -28.56
CA PHE A 79 11.60 33.00 -27.42
C PHE A 79 11.71 32.22 -26.10
N TRP A 80 11.11 31.02 -26.02
CA TRP A 80 11.05 30.24 -24.78
C TRP A 80 12.41 29.71 -24.31
N THR A 81 13.40 29.65 -25.21
CA THR A 81 14.78 29.28 -24.86
C THR A 81 15.66 30.48 -24.52
N SER A 82 15.17 31.72 -24.68
CA SER A 82 15.84 32.93 -24.20
C SER A 82 15.74 33.04 -22.67
N ALA A 83 16.60 33.85 -22.04
CA ALA A 83 16.58 34.07 -20.59
C ALA A 83 15.22 34.63 -20.10
N ILE A 84 14.59 35.50 -20.89
CA ILE A 84 13.25 36.05 -20.59
C ILE A 84 12.20 34.94 -20.72
N GLY A 85 12.27 34.13 -21.78
CA GLY A 85 11.39 32.99 -21.98
C GLY A 85 11.45 31.98 -20.84
N TRP A 86 12.64 31.60 -20.40
CA TRP A 86 12.83 30.73 -19.23
C TRP A 86 12.22 31.31 -17.95
N SER A 87 12.43 32.61 -17.71
CA SER A 87 11.89 33.29 -16.53
C SER A 87 10.35 33.33 -16.56
N LEU A 88 9.77 33.66 -17.72
CA LEU A 88 8.31 33.65 -17.90
C LEU A 88 7.74 32.24 -17.83
N ALA A 89 8.44 31.22 -18.33
CA ALA A 89 8.02 29.83 -18.24
C ALA A 89 7.99 29.35 -16.77
N LEU A 90 8.95 29.78 -15.94
CA LEU A 90 8.95 29.48 -14.51
C LEU A 90 7.78 30.16 -13.79
N VAL A 91 7.55 31.45 -14.04
CA VAL A 91 6.40 32.17 -13.46
C VAL A 91 5.07 31.58 -13.93
N PHE A 92 4.96 31.18 -15.20
CA PHE A 92 3.77 30.55 -15.74
C PHE A 92 3.55 29.15 -15.15
N TYR A 93 4.61 28.37 -14.96
CA TYR A 93 4.52 27.09 -14.27
C TYR A 93 4.04 27.27 -12.83
N ASP A 94 4.62 28.21 -12.07
CA ASP A 94 4.23 28.52 -10.69
C ASP A 94 2.76 28.97 -10.59
N PHE A 95 2.26 29.73 -11.58
CA PHE A 95 0.83 30.06 -11.70
C PHE A 95 -0.04 28.81 -11.93
N CYS A 96 0.35 27.92 -12.85
CA CYS A 96 -0.35 26.66 -13.09
C CYS A 96 -0.33 25.76 -11.83
N TYR A 97 0.81 25.74 -11.12
CA TYR A 97 0.98 25.03 -9.86
C TYR A 97 0.01 25.57 -8.80
N TYR A 98 -0.07 26.88 -8.62
CA TYR A 98 -1.00 27.52 -7.67
C TYR A 98 -2.44 27.02 -7.86
N TRP A 99 -2.94 26.95 -9.10
CA TRP A 99 -4.31 26.47 -9.36
C TRP A 99 -4.47 24.97 -9.15
N ASN A 100 -3.48 24.17 -9.54
CA ASN A 100 -3.45 22.74 -9.24
C ASN A 100 -3.48 22.50 -7.72
N HIS A 101 -2.69 23.26 -6.97
CA HIS A 101 -2.55 23.14 -5.54
C HIS A 101 -3.82 23.62 -4.81
N ARG A 102 -4.35 24.79 -5.18
CA ARG A 102 -5.62 25.31 -4.64
C ARG A 102 -6.78 24.36 -4.88
N LEU A 103 -6.94 23.81 -6.09
CA LEU A 103 -8.00 22.82 -6.34
C LEU A 103 -7.74 21.51 -5.59
N GLY A 104 -6.47 21.17 -5.34
CA GLY A 104 -6.06 20.16 -4.39
C GLY A 104 -6.71 20.32 -3.02
N HIS A 105 -7.02 21.54 -2.58
CA HIS A 105 -7.68 21.79 -1.30
C HIS A 105 -9.17 22.09 -1.41
N THR A 106 -9.64 22.65 -2.52
CA THR A 106 -11.04 23.12 -2.65
C THR A 106 -11.94 22.17 -3.45
N CYS A 107 -11.42 21.06 -3.96
CA CYS A 107 -12.19 20.05 -4.71
C CYS A 107 -11.83 18.64 -4.23
N ALA A 108 -12.82 17.84 -3.87
CA ALA A 108 -12.62 16.51 -3.27
C ALA A 108 -11.82 15.53 -4.15
N LEU A 109 -11.99 15.57 -5.48
CA LEU A 109 -11.24 14.73 -6.41
C LEU A 109 -9.74 15.05 -6.38
N PHE A 110 -9.39 16.33 -6.43
CA PHE A 110 -8.00 16.78 -6.42
C PHE A 110 -7.40 16.66 -5.01
N TRP A 111 -8.21 16.82 -3.96
CA TRP A 111 -7.81 16.50 -2.58
C TRP A 111 -7.48 15.02 -2.42
N ALA A 112 -8.27 14.11 -2.96
CA ALA A 112 -7.92 12.68 -2.95
C ALA A 112 -6.56 12.41 -3.62
N ALA A 113 -6.20 13.23 -4.61
CA ALA A 113 -4.92 13.17 -5.29
C ALA A 113 -3.79 13.92 -4.58
N HIS A 114 -4.06 14.67 -3.52
CA HIS A 114 -3.08 15.55 -2.84
C HIS A 114 -2.90 15.24 -1.34
N VAL A 115 -3.96 14.78 -0.66
CA VAL A 115 -4.06 14.57 0.79
C VAL A 115 -2.90 13.81 1.40
N VAL A 116 -2.29 12.88 0.66
CA VAL A 116 -1.14 12.08 1.12
C VAL A 116 -0.05 12.99 1.67
N HIS A 117 0.19 14.13 1.03
CA HIS A 117 1.16 15.13 1.44
C HIS A 117 0.87 15.75 2.83
N HIS A 118 -0.41 15.94 3.15
CA HIS A 118 -0.87 16.53 4.41
C HIS A 118 -1.10 15.52 5.53
N GLN A 119 -1.05 14.21 5.27
CA GLN A 119 -1.39 13.18 6.26
C GLN A 119 -0.39 13.04 7.42
N SER A 120 0.86 13.53 7.27
CA SER A 120 1.83 13.45 8.37
C SER A 120 1.42 14.39 9.50
N GLN A 121 1.51 13.90 10.73
CA GLN A 121 1.29 14.68 11.94
C GLN A 121 2.60 15.30 12.47
N ASP A 122 3.71 15.02 11.79
CA ASP A 122 5.02 15.61 12.02
C ASP A 122 5.39 16.50 10.83
N TYR A 123 6.10 17.60 11.08
CA TYR A 123 6.50 18.52 10.02
C TYR A 123 8.02 18.71 10.00
N ASN A 124 8.65 18.17 8.96
CA ASN A 124 10.11 18.12 8.77
C ASN A 124 10.44 17.77 7.30
N LEU A 125 11.71 17.67 6.93
CA LEU A 125 12.12 17.44 5.54
C LEU A 125 11.69 16.08 4.98
N SER A 126 11.33 15.10 5.82
CA SER A 126 10.73 13.85 5.31
C SER A 126 9.30 14.05 4.84
N THR A 127 8.55 15.02 5.40
CA THR A 127 7.20 15.41 4.96
C THR A 127 7.22 15.91 3.52
N ALA A 128 8.29 16.60 3.09
CA ALA A 128 8.46 16.99 1.68
C ALA A 128 8.44 15.79 0.72
N LEU A 129 8.97 14.66 1.17
CA LEU A 129 9.02 13.43 0.37
C LEU A 129 7.73 12.61 0.47
N ARG A 130 6.77 12.99 1.32
CA ARG A 130 5.47 12.34 1.43
C ARG A 130 4.60 12.72 0.22
N GLN A 131 4.77 11.98 -0.88
CA GLN A 131 4.12 12.28 -2.15
C GLN A 131 3.01 11.28 -2.48
N THR A 132 1.96 11.77 -3.12
CA THR A 132 0.85 10.98 -3.67
C THR A 132 1.27 10.17 -4.91
N SER A 133 0.67 9.00 -5.11
CA SER A 133 0.84 8.21 -6.34
C SER A 133 -0.22 8.50 -7.41
N SER A 134 -1.28 9.24 -7.08
CA SER A 134 -2.42 9.48 -7.97
C SER A 134 -2.44 10.87 -8.64
N GLY A 135 -1.52 11.77 -8.26
CA GLY A 135 -1.46 13.14 -8.79
C GLY A 135 -1.38 13.24 -10.32
N ALA A 136 -0.69 12.30 -10.96
CA ALA A 136 -0.53 12.28 -12.41
C ALA A 136 -1.82 11.97 -13.20
N LEU A 137 -2.87 11.44 -12.55
CA LEU A 137 -4.12 11.07 -13.23
C LEU A 137 -4.89 12.30 -13.74
N PHE A 138 -4.89 13.38 -12.96
CA PHE A 138 -5.70 14.57 -13.23
C PHE A 138 -4.89 15.87 -13.25
N GLY A 139 -3.73 15.92 -12.57
CA GLY A 139 -2.94 17.16 -12.43
C GLY A 139 -2.34 17.68 -13.74
N TRP A 140 -2.24 16.85 -14.79
CA TRP A 140 -1.69 17.26 -16.08
C TRP A 140 -2.54 18.34 -16.78
N VAL A 141 -3.85 18.39 -16.49
CA VAL A 141 -4.79 19.35 -17.11
C VAL A 141 -4.38 20.80 -16.83
N PHE A 142 -3.83 21.08 -15.65
CA PHE A 142 -3.42 22.44 -15.27
C PHE A 142 -2.24 22.97 -16.07
N TYR A 143 -1.46 22.09 -16.69
CA TYR A 143 -0.30 22.45 -17.48
C TYR A 143 -0.57 22.46 -18.99
N VAL A 144 -1.78 22.07 -19.43
CA VAL A 144 -2.22 22.18 -20.82
C VAL A 144 -2.08 23.61 -21.38
N PRO A 145 -2.44 24.68 -20.64
CA PRO A 145 -2.26 26.05 -21.11
C PRO A 145 -0.81 26.37 -21.52
N MET A 146 0.19 25.82 -20.82
CA MET A 146 1.60 26.01 -21.17
C MET A 146 1.97 25.34 -22.50
N ALA A 147 1.45 24.13 -22.75
CA ALA A 147 1.64 23.45 -24.03
C ALA A 147 1.01 24.24 -25.19
N LEU A 148 -0.20 24.78 -24.97
CA LEU A 148 -0.91 25.60 -25.97
C LEU A 148 -0.25 26.96 -26.21
N ALA A 149 0.34 27.56 -25.18
CA ALA A 149 1.15 28.79 -25.28
C ALA A 149 2.55 28.53 -25.87
N GLY A 150 2.91 27.25 -26.02
CA GLY A 150 4.09 26.86 -26.75
C GLY A 150 5.38 26.74 -25.97
N VAL A 151 5.29 26.54 -24.66
CA VAL A 151 6.47 26.24 -23.85
C VAL A 151 7.01 24.86 -24.25
N PRO A 152 8.25 24.75 -24.77
CA PRO A 152 8.80 23.49 -25.23
C PRO A 152 8.85 22.44 -24.10
N PRO A 153 8.65 21.13 -24.39
CA PRO A 153 8.62 20.08 -23.37
C PRO A 153 9.88 20.04 -22.48
N LEU A 154 11.06 20.36 -23.03
CA LEU A 154 12.29 20.46 -22.25
C LEU A 154 12.24 21.62 -21.25
N VAL A 155 11.79 22.80 -21.69
CA VAL A 155 11.62 23.98 -20.82
C VAL A 155 10.63 23.67 -19.71
N PHE A 156 9.47 23.11 -20.08
CA PHE A 156 8.45 22.65 -19.14
C PHE A 156 9.01 21.69 -18.09
N ALA A 157 9.72 20.64 -18.51
CA ALA A 157 10.28 19.65 -17.59
C ALA A 157 11.31 20.25 -16.63
N VAL A 158 12.14 21.18 -17.10
CA VAL A 158 13.17 21.83 -16.28
C VAL A 158 12.55 22.82 -15.30
N VAL A 159 11.61 23.69 -15.72
CA VAL A 159 10.96 24.60 -14.76
C VAL A 159 10.10 23.85 -13.74
N ALA A 160 9.48 22.74 -14.14
CA ALA A 160 8.78 21.84 -13.23
C ALA A 160 9.72 21.23 -12.17
N LEU A 161 10.94 20.88 -12.56
CA LEU A 161 11.96 20.37 -11.64
C LEU A 161 12.47 21.47 -10.70
N VAL A 162 12.70 22.68 -11.22
CA VAL A 162 13.13 23.84 -10.39
C VAL A 162 12.08 24.15 -9.33
N ASP A 163 10.82 24.21 -9.71
CA ASP A 163 9.69 24.40 -8.79
C ASP A 163 9.61 23.30 -7.73
N LEU A 164 9.67 22.03 -8.15
CA LEU A 164 9.67 20.89 -7.23
C LEU A 164 10.84 20.94 -6.23
N LEU A 165 12.05 21.27 -6.69
CA LEU A 165 13.24 21.35 -5.83
C LEU A 165 13.16 22.54 -4.87
N TYR A 166 12.60 23.68 -5.30
CA TYR A 166 12.35 24.82 -4.42
C TYR A 166 11.42 24.43 -3.27
N GLN A 167 10.36 23.68 -3.56
CA GLN A 167 9.39 23.28 -2.54
C GLN A 167 9.94 22.28 -1.51
N TYR A 168 11.13 21.70 -1.71
CA TYR A 168 11.69 20.76 -0.73
C TYR A 168 12.08 21.43 0.59
N TRP A 169 12.86 22.52 0.53
CA TRP A 169 13.50 23.10 1.73
C TRP A 169 12.53 23.82 2.68
N ILE A 170 11.35 24.21 2.18
CA ILE A 170 10.32 24.88 2.98
C ILE A 170 9.64 23.94 3.99
N HIS A 171 9.88 22.63 3.94
CA HIS A 171 9.32 21.67 4.90
C HIS A 171 10.17 21.54 6.15
N THR A 172 10.20 22.57 7.00
CA THR A 172 10.96 22.52 8.25
C THR A 172 10.33 23.36 9.34
N GLN A 173 10.51 22.93 10.59
CA GLN A 173 10.24 23.73 11.79
C GLN A 173 11.50 24.40 12.36
N GLN A 174 12.69 24.13 11.78
CA GLN A 174 13.96 24.65 12.30
C GLN A 174 14.23 26.10 11.88
N ILE A 175 13.50 26.60 10.87
CA ILE A 175 13.56 27.97 10.36
C ILE A 175 12.25 28.67 10.71
N GLY A 176 12.34 29.76 11.47
CA GLY A 176 11.18 30.57 11.87
C GLY A 176 10.66 31.46 10.73
N ARG A 177 10.08 32.60 11.09
CA ARG A 177 9.66 33.65 10.15
C ARG A 177 10.87 34.36 9.54
N LEU A 178 10.81 34.65 8.25
CA LEU A 178 11.81 35.38 7.47
C LEU A 178 11.35 36.80 7.08
N GLY A 179 10.15 37.21 7.50
CA GLY A 179 9.67 38.59 7.39
C GLY A 179 9.19 38.91 5.98
N TRP A 180 9.90 39.78 5.25
CA TRP A 180 9.50 40.16 3.89
C TRP A 180 9.51 38.97 2.93
N PHE A 181 10.40 38.00 3.17
CA PHE A 181 10.53 36.81 2.33
C PHE A 181 9.25 35.97 2.40
N ASP A 182 8.68 35.78 3.59
CA ASP A 182 7.44 35.00 3.80
C ASP A 182 6.24 35.56 3.01
N ARG A 183 6.29 36.85 2.67
CA ARG A 183 5.23 37.55 1.91
C ARG A 183 5.45 37.53 0.40
N ALA A 184 6.67 37.35 -0.06
CA ALA A 184 7.01 37.33 -1.49
C ALA A 184 7.17 35.90 -2.03
N PHE A 185 7.75 35.02 -1.23
CA PHE A 185 8.13 33.66 -1.61
C PHE A 185 7.58 32.63 -0.62
N ALA A 186 7.28 31.43 -1.12
CA ALA A 186 6.97 30.31 -0.27
C ALA A 186 8.18 30.03 0.64
N SER A 187 7.90 29.86 1.92
CA SER A 187 8.87 29.85 3.02
C SER A 187 8.46 28.78 4.02
N PRO A 188 9.35 28.37 4.94
CA PRO A 188 8.96 27.46 6.01
C PRO A 188 7.78 27.96 6.85
N SER A 189 7.63 29.27 7.04
CA SER A 189 6.55 29.83 7.85
C SER A 189 5.18 29.70 7.19
N ASN A 190 5.04 30.21 5.96
CA ASN A 190 3.76 30.14 5.25
C ASN A 190 3.40 28.69 4.86
N HIS A 191 4.39 27.81 4.66
CA HIS A 191 4.14 26.39 4.36
C HIS A 191 3.76 25.58 5.61
N ARG A 192 4.24 25.93 6.82
CA ARG A 192 3.71 25.36 8.07
C ARG A 192 2.22 25.67 8.23
N VAL A 193 1.82 26.93 8.00
CA VAL A 193 0.42 27.36 8.01
C VAL A 193 -0.39 26.54 7.00
N HIS A 194 0.12 26.38 5.79
CA HIS A 194 -0.54 25.60 4.74
C HIS A 194 -0.80 24.14 5.17
N HIS A 195 0.14 23.51 5.87
CA HIS A 195 0.00 22.15 6.38
C HIS A 195 -0.82 22.02 7.67
N ALA A 196 -1.21 23.12 8.29
CA ALA A 196 -1.89 23.10 9.56
C ALA A 196 -3.40 22.82 9.41
N VAL A 197 -3.98 22.15 10.41
CA VAL A 197 -5.42 21.86 10.48
C VAL A 197 -6.23 22.85 11.31
N ASN A 198 -5.56 23.83 11.94
CA ASN A 198 -6.18 24.93 12.68
C ASN A 198 -7.25 25.66 11.83
N ASP A 199 -8.34 26.11 12.45
CA ASP A 199 -9.45 26.78 11.74
C ASP A 199 -9.02 28.04 10.99
N THR A 200 -8.03 28.78 11.49
CA THR A 200 -7.52 30.01 10.88
C THR A 200 -6.55 29.76 9.71
N TYR A 201 -6.02 28.54 9.59
CA TYR A 201 -4.95 28.16 8.66
C TYR A 201 -5.40 27.26 7.52
N VAL A 202 -6.54 26.58 7.64
CA VAL A 202 -7.09 25.76 6.55
C VAL A 202 -7.36 26.61 5.31
N ASP A 203 -7.05 26.03 4.16
CA ASP A 203 -7.24 26.62 2.83
C ASP A 203 -6.47 27.93 2.63
N LYS A 204 -5.20 27.94 3.05
CA LYS A 204 -4.26 29.06 2.90
C LYS A 204 -2.95 28.67 2.23
N ASN A 205 -2.28 29.67 1.65
CA ASN A 205 -0.90 29.63 1.15
C ASN A 205 -0.62 28.50 0.14
N TYR A 206 -1.14 28.60 -1.07
CA TYR A 206 -0.99 27.57 -2.12
C TYR A 206 0.20 27.77 -3.07
N GLY A 207 0.92 28.90 -2.99
CA GLY A 207 2.06 29.21 -3.85
C GLY A 207 3.18 28.17 -3.75
N GLY A 208 3.79 27.82 -4.90
CA GLY A 208 4.92 26.86 -4.95
C GLY A 208 6.25 27.55 -4.67
N ILE A 209 6.55 28.59 -5.44
CA ILE A 209 7.70 29.48 -5.26
C ILE A 209 7.23 30.87 -4.82
N LEU A 210 6.23 31.44 -5.49
CA LEU A 210 5.79 32.82 -5.26
C LEU A 210 4.50 32.86 -4.43
N MET A 211 4.45 33.75 -3.43
CA MET A 211 3.21 34.06 -2.70
C MET A 211 2.34 35.09 -3.44
N LEU A 212 2.78 35.56 -4.61
CA LEU A 212 2.08 36.53 -5.43
C LEU A 212 0.61 36.12 -5.67
N TRP A 213 0.38 34.86 -6.03
CA TRP A 213 -0.96 34.34 -6.34
C TRP A 213 -1.85 34.28 -5.10
N ASP A 214 -1.29 33.95 -3.94
CA ASP A 214 -2.03 33.97 -2.68
C ASP A 214 -2.50 35.36 -2.30
N HIS A 215 -1.71 36.40 -2.57
CA HIS A 215 -2.14 37.79 -2.38
C HIS A 215 -3.20 38.19 -3.40
N LEU A 216 -3.00 37.86 -4.68
CA LEU A 216 -3.93 38.22 -5.75
C LEU A 216 -5.30 37.56 -5.60
N PHE A 217 -5.34 36.32 -5.10
CA PHE A 217 -6.56 35.55 -5.00
C PHE A 217 -7.06 35.33 -3.55
N GLY A 218 -6.46 36.02 -2.58
CA GLY A 218 -6.97 36.13 -1.21
C GLY A 218 -6.77 34.88 -0.33
N SER A 219 -5.77 34.05 -0.61
CA SER A 219 -5.43 32.86 0.18
C SER A 219 -4.20 33.04 1.08
N PHE A 220 -3.54 34.20 1.06
CA PHE A 220 -2.37 34.47 1.91
C PHE A 220 -2.74 34.54 3.40
N LYS A 221 -1.92 33.91 4.26
CA LYS A 221 -2.01 33.98 5.72
C LYS A 221 -0.61 33.88 6.34
N ASP A 222 -0.24 34.91 7.11
CA ASP A 222 0.97 34.88 7.95
C ASP A 222 0.79 33.87 9.10
N GLU A 223 1.89 33.22 9.52
CA GLU A 223 1.93 32.37 10.71
C GLU A 223 1.78 33.23 11.97
N ASP A 224 0.76 32.91 12.77
CA ASP A 224 0.46 33.56 14.02
C ASP A 224 1.32 32.95 15.14
N PRO A 225 2.21 33.73 15.79
CA PRO A 225 3.05 33.23 16.87
C PRO A 225 2.25 32.81 18.12
N ASP A 226 1.00 33.27 18.25
CA ASP A 226 0.12 32.92 19.37
C ASP A 226 -0.76 31.68 19.07
N GLU A 227 -0.78 31.21 17.82
CA GLU A 227 -1.52 30.01 17.40
C GLU A 227 -0.59 28.97 16.74
N PRO A 228 0.00 28.05 17.52
CA PRO A 228 0.88 27.01 17.00
C PRO A 228 0.20 26.11 15.97
N CYS A 229 0.92 25.78 14.90
CA CYS A 229 0.44 24.88 13.85
C CYS A 229 0.26 23.46 14.40
N VAL A 230 -0.92 22.88 14.18
CA VAL A 230 -1.23 21.46 14.41
C VAL A 230 -1.29 20.77 13.05
N TYR A 231 -0.57 19.66 12.86
CA TYR A 231 -0.44 18.99 11.56
C TYR A 231 -1.29 17.72 11.42
N GLY A 232 -1.42 17.25 10.18
CA GLY A 232 -2.19 16.07 9.81
C GLY A 232 -3.40 16.43 8.94
N THR A 233 -4.46 15.64 9.06
CA THR A 233 -5.72 15.87 8.34
C THR A 233 -6.89 15.93 9.32
N ARG A 234 -7.93 16.72 8.98
CA ARG A 234 -9.16 16.81 9.80
C ARG A 234 -9.93 15.49 9.92
N SER A 235 -9.68 14.57 9.00
CA SER A 235 -10.03 13.15 9.10
C SER A 235 -8.72 12.36 9.16
N PRO A 236 -8.16 12.08 10.36
CA PRO A 236 -6.82 11.50 10.48
C PRO A 236 -6.74 10.10 9.86
N LEU A 237 -5.69 9.85 9.08
CA LEU A 237 -5.45 8.56 8.42
C LEU A 237 -5.33 7.39 9.43
N ASN A 238 -4.68 7.64 10.57
CA ASN A 238 -4.43 6.65 11.64
C ASN A 238 -3.89 5.30 11.13
N SER A 239 -2.93 5.35 10.21
CA SER A 239 -2.36 4.16 9.57
C SER A 239 -0.96 4.43 9.03
N TRP A 240 -0.10 3.41 9.11
CA TRP A 240 1.20 3.37 8.42
C TRP A 240 1.13 2.64 7.06
N ASP A 241 -0.07 2.30 6.62
CA ASP A 241 -0.31 1.58 5.36
C ASP A 241 -0.20 2.53 4.16
N PRO A 242 0.83 2.38 3.30
CA PRO A 242 1.09 3.30 2.19
C PRO A 242 0.02 3.20 1.08
N LEU A 243 -0.62 2.04 0.94
CA LEU A 243 -1.65 1.81 -0.06
C LEU A 243 -2.96 2.43 0.44
N TRP A 244 -3.29 2.21 1.72
CA TRP A 244 -4.48 2.84 2.32
C TRP A 244 -4.37 4.37 2.34
N ALA A 245 -3.18 4.92 2.62
CA ALA A 245 -2.92 6.35 2.56
C ALA A 245 -3.34 7.00 1.22
N ASN A 246 -3.11 6.30 0.10
CA ASN A 246 -3.51 6.76 -1.23
C ASN A 246 -4.99 6.47 -1.57
N LEU A 247 -5.65 5.53 -0.89
CA LEU A 247 -6.97 5.02 -1.27
C LEU A 247 -8.11 5.50 -0.37
N GLU A 248 -7.84 5.90 0.87
CA GLU A 248 -8.90 6.14 1.87
C GLU A 248 -9.91 7.20 1.47
N VAL A 249 -9.44 8.32 0.88
CA VAL A 249 -10.31 9.41 0.45
C VAL A 249 -11.13 8.96 -0.76
N TYR A 250 -10.52 8.31 -1.75
CA TYR A 250 -11.26 7.73 -2.88
C TYR A 250 -12.33 6.72 -2.41
N ALA A 251 -12.00 5.86 -1.44
CA ALA A 251 -12.95 4.92 -0.88
C ALA A 251 -14.12 5.62 -0.17
N SER A 252 -13.86 6.72 0.53
CA SER A 252 -14.90 7.55 1.15
C SER A 252 -15.81 8.19 0.11
N LEU A 253 -15.24 8.79 -0.94
CA LEU A 253 -15.99 9.41 -2.04
C LEU A 253 -16.85 8.39 -2.80
N CYS A 254 -16.29 7.22 -3.11
CA CYS A 254 -17.02 6.11 -3.72
C CYS A 254 -18.19 5.65 -2.83
N ARG A 255 -17.97 5.52 -1.51
CA ARG A 255 -19.00 5.11 -0.55
C ARG A 255 -20.15 6.11 -0.51
N ASP A 256 -19.85 7.40 -0.42
CA ASP A 256 -20.88 8.44 -0.36
C ASP A 256 -21.63 8.56 -1.69
N SER A 257 -20.92 8.48 -2.81
CA SER A 257 -21.49 8.45 -4.16
C SER A 257 -22.39 7.22 -4.37
N TRP A 258 -22.00 6.05 -3.86
CA TRP A 258 -22.81 4.83 -3.91
C TRP A 258 -24.09 4.95 -3.09
N HIS A 259 -23.98 5.42 -1.84
CA HIS A 259 -25.10 5.43 -0.88
C HIS A 259 -26.11 6.54 -1.06
N THR A 260 -25.75 7.65 -1.70
CA THR A 260 -26.73 8.71 -1.97
C THR A 260 -27.78 8.25 -2.97
N ARG A 261 -29.03 8.59 -2.68
CA ARG A 261 -30.19 8.35 -3.55
C ARG A 261 -30.30 9.38 -4.67
N GLN A 262 -29.66 10.54 -4.53
CA GLN A 262 -29.75 11.63 -5.49
C GLN A 262 -28.70 11.46 -6.59
N TRP A 263 -29.14 11.31 -7.84
CA TRP A 263 -28.25 11.12 -8.99
C TRP A 263 -27.23 12.25 -9.18
N ARG A 264 -27.63 13.51 -8.94
CA ARG A 264 -26.71 14.66 -9.01
C ARG A 264 -25.59 14.57 -7.96
N ASP A 265 -25.93 14.07 -6.76
CA ASP A 265 -24.99 14.04 -5.65
C ASP A 265 -23.95 12.92 -5.84
N LYS A 266 -24.25 11.92 -6.67
CA LYS A 266 -23.25 10.91 -7.08
C LYS A 266 -22.02 11.54 -7.73
N TRP A 267 -22.20 12.64 -8.48
CA TRP A 267 -21.10 13.39 -9.10
C TRP A 267 -20.61 14.54 -8.24
N ARG A 268 -21.50 15.27 -7.54
CA ARG A 268 -21.12 16.41 -6.69
C ARG A 268 -20.19 16.02 -5.55
N VAL A 269 -20.26 14.78 -5.04
CA VAL A 269 -19.31 14.27 -4.03
C VAL A 269 -17.86 14.45 -4.47
N TRP A 270 -17.59 14.32 -5.77
CA TRP A 270 -16.24 14.41 -6.32
C TRP A 270 -15.78 15.84 -6.58
N LEU A 271 -16.71 16.77 -6.85
CA LEU A 271 -16.40 18.11 -7.33
C LEU A 271 -16.57 19.20 -6.28
N ASN A 272 -17.39 18.97 -5.25
CA ASN A 272 -17.55 19.89 -4.14
C ASN A 272 -16.32 19.89 -3.22
N PRO A 273 -16.21 20.87 -2.31
CA PRO A 273 -15.10 20.94 -1.35
C PRO A 273 -14.94 19.65 -0.51
N PRO A 274 -13.70 19.31 -0.11
CA PRO A 274 -13.46 18.20 0.80
C PRO A 274 -14.31 18.31 2.06
N GLY A 275 -14.88 17.17 2.50
CA GLY A 275 -15.79 17.12 3.64
C GLY A 275 -17.26 17.40 3.32
N TRP A 276 -17.60 17.92 2.13
CA TRP A 276 -19.00 17.98 1.70
C TRP A 276 -19.58 16.58 1.51
N ARG A 277 -20.80 16.36 2.00
CA ARG A 277 -21.52 15.08 1.85
C ARG A 277 -22.99 15.30 1.50
N PRO A 278 -23.62 14.38 0.75
CA PRO A 278 -25.05 14.43 0.46
C PRO A 278 -25.87 14.34 1.76
N ALA A 279 -26.94 15.14 1.87
CA ALA A 279 -27.71 15.23 3.12
C ALA A 279 -28.29 13.87 3.57
N ASP A 280 -28.74 13.05 2.62
CA ASP A 280 -29.28 11.72 2.90
C ASP A 280 -28.21 10.75 3.40
N VAL A 281 -26.97 10.88 2.93
CA VAL A 281 -25.83 10.10 3.39
C VAL A 281 -25.36 10.59 4.75
N ALA A 282 -25.25 11.91 4.95
CA ALA A 282 -24.84 12.50 6.22
C ALA A 282 -25.81 12.14 7.36
N GLN A 283 -27.12 12.07 7.09
CA GLN A 283 -28.12 11.66 8.07
C GLN A 283 -28.03 10.16 8.40
N ARG A 284 -27.78 9.30 7.40
CA ARG A 284 -27.73 7.84 7.59
C ARG A 284 -26.40 7.35 8.16
N PHE A 285 -25.31 8.06 7.87
CA PHE A 285 -23.94 7.70 8.22
C PHE A 285 -23.21 8.94 8.75
N PRO A 286 -23.57 9.48 9.93
CA PRO A 286 -22.96 10.70 10.45
C PRO A 286 -21.46 10.53 10.72
N HIS A 287 -20.68 11.60 10.49
CA HIS A 287 -19.28 11.68 10.92
C HIS A 287 -19.17 12.48 12.21
N VAL A 288 -18.13 12.16 12.99
CA VAL A 288 -17.73 12.97 14.15
C VAL A 288 -17.11 14.26 13.62
N PRO A 289 -17.60 15.44 14.02
CA PRO A 289 -16.97 16.71 13.67
C PRO A 289 -15.51 16.75 14.13
N PHE A 290 -14.67 17.42 13.34
CA PHE A 290 -13.29 17.68 13.74
C PHE A 290 -13.24 18.59 14.96
N ASP A 291 -12.37 18.25 15.92
CA ASP A 291 -12.14 19.01 17.14
C ASP A 291 -10.62 19.10 17.36
N LEU A 292 -10.09 20.32 17.31
CA LEU A 292 -8.66 20.60 17.40
C LEU A 292 -8.09 20.14 18.75
N GLU A 293 -8.86 20.25 19.83
CA GLU A 293 -8.42 19.87 21.19
C GLU A 293 -8.31 18.35 21.37
N ARG A 294 -8.96 17.57 20.48
CA ARG A 294 -8.95 16.10 20.51
C ARG A 294 -7.91 15.49 19.56
N VAL A 295 -7.10 16.30 18.88
CA VAL A 295 -6.08 15.79 17.97
C VAL A 295 -5.01 15.05 18.79
N THR A 296 -4.94 13.74 18.60
CA THR A 296 -3.90 12.88 19.18
C THR A 296 -2.96 12.38 18.10
N LEU A 297 -1.67 12.31 18.43
CA LEU A 297 -0.68 11.69 17.55
C LEU A 297 -0.97 10.20 17.39
N PHE A 298 -1.01 9.73 16.16
CA PHE A 298 -1.01 8.33 15.83
C PHE A 298 0.38 7.75 16.09
N ALA A 299 0.53 7.06 17.22
CA ALA A 299 1.80 6.52 17.70
C ALA A 299 1.61 5.11 18.28
N PRO A 300 1.29 4.10 17.44
CA PRO A 300 1.16 2.72 17.91
C PRO A 300 2.47 2.25 18.56
N ALA A 301 2.38 1.41 19.60
CA ALA A 301 3.54 0.95 20.34
C ALA A 301 4.53 0.18 19.45
N LEU A 302 5.71 0.74 19.25
CA LEU A 302 6.78 0.17 18.44
C LEU A 302 7.88 -0.44 19.30
N SER A 303 7.85 -1.77 19.45
CA SER A 303 8.89 -2.52 20.16
C SER A 303 10.26 -2.34 19.51
N ALA A 304 11.33 -2.50 20.29
CA ALA A 304 12.70 -2.36 19.78
C ALA A 304 13.01 -3.31 18.60
N HIS A 305 12.51 -4.55 18.65
CA HIS A 305 12.71 -5.53 17.58
C HIS A 305 11.95 -5.17 16.29
N ARG A 306 10.72 -4.64 16.40
CA ARG A 306 9.95 -4.17 15.23
C ARG A 306 10.60 -2.93 14.63
N ARG A 307 11.09 -2.01 15.46
CA ARG A 307 11.84 -0.83 15.02
C ARG A 307 13.10 -1.22 14.26
N GLN A 308 13.89 -2.15 14.81
CA GLN A 308 15.11 -2.63 14.15
C GLN A 308 14.79 -3.32 12.82
N PHE A 309 13.80 -4.22 12.80
CA PHE A 309 13.32 -4.85 11.58
C PHE A 309 12.91 -3.81 10.53
N ALA A 310 12.02 -2.88 10.88
CA ALA A 310 11.54 -1.85 9.96
C ALA A 310 12.66 -0.95 9.43
N THR A 311 13.66 -0.63 10.27
CA THR A 311 14.81 0.18 9.84
C THR A 311 15.68 -0.55 8.83
N VAL A 312 16.02 -1.82 9.09
CA VAL A 312 16.81 -2.66 8.16
C VAL A 312 16.02 -2.89 6.87
N GLN A 313 14.73 -3.19 7.01
CA GLN A 313 13.83 -3.42 5.88
C GLN A 313 13.70 -2.18 4.99
N PHE A 314 13.54 -1.01 5.61
CA PHE A 314 13.48 0.25 4.89
C PHE A 314 14.78 0.55 4.13
N GLY A 315 15.95 0.27 4.73
CA GLY A 315 17.23 0.36 4.03
C GLY A 315 17.32 -0.56 2.81
N ALA A 316 16.89 -1.82 2.94
CA ALA A 316 16.83 -2.77 1.84
C ALA A 316 15.84 -2.32 0.74
N LEU A 317 14.68 -1.80 1.14
CA LEU A 317 13.66 -1.28 0.25
C LEU A 317 14.17 -0.04 -0.52
N LEU A 318 14.89 0.86 0.14
CA LEU A 318 15.50 2.04 -0.49
C LEU A 318 16.48 1.62 -1.59
N MET A 319 17.33 0.62 -1.32
CA MET A 319 18.23 0.05 -2.32
C MET A 319 17.45 -0.63 -3.46
N GLY A 320 16.41 -1.40 -3.14
CA GLY A 320 15.55 -2.05 -4.13
C GLY A 320 14.85 -1.07 -5.07
N VAL A 321 14.31 0.03 -4.53
CA VAL A 321 13.74 1.13 -5.32
C VAL A 321 14.80 1.82 -6.17
N GLY A 322 16.00 2.06 -5.62
CA GLY A 322 17.12 2.61 -6.37
C GLY A 322 17.49 1.76 -7.58
N VAL A 323 17.62 0.44 -7.39
CA VAL A 323 17.88 -0.52 -8.48
C VAL A 323 16.73 -0.51 -9.49
N PHE A 324 15.47 -0.56 -9.02
CA PHE A 324 14.31 -0.52 -9.91
C PHE A 324 14.31 0.73 -10.79
N LEU A 325 14.42 1.93 -10.20
CA LEU A 325 14.42 3.19 -10.96
C LEU A 325 15.63 3.32 -11.90
N TRP A 326 16.75 2.70 -11.55
CA TRP A 326 17.95 2.72 -12.41
C TRP A 326 17.74 1.97 -13.73
N PHE A 327 16.99 0.88 -13.71
CA PHE A 327 16.85 -0.03 -14.85
C PHE A 327 15.46 0.00 -15.52
N THR A 328 14.42 0.48 -14.83
CA THR A 328 13.02 0.37 -15.29
C THR A 328 12.74 1.02 -16.65
N ASP A 329 13.45 2.11 -17.00
CA ASP A 329 13.30 2.77 -18.30
C ASP A 329 13.75 1.89 -19.49
N SER A 330 14.53 0.84 -19.23
CA SER A 330 14.98 -0.14 -20.23
C SER A 330 14.15 -1.42 -20.26
N TRP A 331 13.25 -1.61 -19.29
CA TRP A 331 12.47 -2.82 -19.14
C TRP A 331 11.11 -2.73 -19.83
N PRO A 332 10.57 -3.86 -20.33
CA PRO A 332 9.18 -3.90 -20.74
C PRO A 332 8.25 -3.67 -19.53
N LEU A 333 7.10 -3.04 -19.76
CA LEU A 333 6.16 -2.66 -18.70
C LEU A 333 5.72 -3.83 -17.80
N TRP A 334 5.59 -5.04 -18.34
CA TRP A 334 5.23 -6.21 -17.53
C TRP A 334 6.30 -6.54 -16.49
N GLN A 335 7.58 -6.39 -16.83
CA GLN A 335 8.70 -6.66 -15.92
C GLN A 335 8.77 -5.58 -14.85
N SER A 336 8.58 -4.32 -15.24
CA SER A 336 8.43 -3.22 -14.29
C SER A 336 7.24 -3.44 -13.36
N GLY A 337 6.11 -3.94 -13.88
CA GLY A 337 4.91 -4.27 -13.10
C GLY A 337 5.16 -5.35 -12.04
N VAL A 338 5.91 -6.39 -12.39
CA VAL A 338 6.29 -7.46 -11.45
C VAL A 338 7.13 -6.92 -10.29
N TRP A 339 8.17 -6.13 -10.58
CA TRP A 339 9.03 -5.56 -9.52
C TRP A 339 8.33 -4.46 -8.72
N PHE A 340 7.47 -3.65 -9.36
CA PHE A 340 6.60 -2.70 -8.67
C PHE A 340 5.71 -3.40 -7.64
N PHE A 341 5.15 -4.57 -7.97
CA PHE A 341 4.36 -5.35 -7.03
C PHE A 341 5.20 -5.80 -5.82
N VAL A 342 6.41 -6.34 -6.04
CA VAL A 342 7.32 -6.74 -4.94
C VAL A 342 7.60 -5.56 -4.02
N LEU A 343 8.03 -4.42 -4.57
CA LEU A 343 8.36 -3.23 -3.79
C LEU A 343 7.14 -2.68 -3.02
N SER A 344 5.95 -2.75 -3.63
CA SER A 344 4.70 -2.34 -2.97
C SER A 344 4.33 -3.26 -1.81
N VAL A 345 4.52 -4.59 -1.97
CA VAL A 345 4.34 -5.56 -0.88
C VAL A 345 5.32 -5.28 0.26
N THR A 346 6.61 -5.09 -0.05
CA THR A 346 7.66 -4.77 0.93
C THR A 346 7.35 -3.48 1.70
N LEU A 347 6.89 -2.43 1.01
CA LEU A 347 6.49 -1.19 1.65
C LEU A 347 5.26 -1.39 2.55
N TRP A 348 4.27 -2.13 2.07
CA TRP A 348 3.05 -2.44 2.83
C TRP A 348 3.34 -3.23 4.11
N VAL A 349 4.16 -4.30 4.03
CA VAL A 349 4.49 -5.11 5.21
C VAL A 349 5.34 -4.33 6.20
N THR A 350 6.20 -3.41 5.74
CA THR A 350 6.97 -2.53 6.63
C THR A 350 6.02 -1.69 7.49
N GLY A 351 5.03 -1.04 6.88
CA GLY A 351 3.99 -0.30 7.62
C GLY A 351 3.17 -1.20 8.55
N ALA A 352 2.80 -2.40 8.10
CA ALA A 352 2.05 -3.36 8.89
C ALA A 352 2.82 -3.87 10.12
N VAL A 353 4.14 -4.09 10.01
CA VAL A 353 5.01 -4.46 11.14
C VAL A 353 5.15 -3.31 12.13
N MET A 354 5.36 -2.08 11.64
CA MET A 354 5.46 -0.90 12.51
C MET A 354 4.18 -0.68 13.32
N GLN A 355 3.01 -0.92 12.71
CA GLN A 355 1.72 -0.84 13.38
C GLN A 355 1.38 -2.08 14.22
N GLY A 356 2.21 -3.12 14.20
CA GLY A 356 1.98 -4.37 14.94
C GLY A 356 0.85 -5.24 14.40
N ARG A 357 0.38 -5.00 13.17
CA ARG A 357 -0.67 -5.79 12.49
C ARG A 357 -0.17 -7.19 12.11
N ILE A 358 1.12 -7.29 11.78
CA ILE A 358 1.81 -8.54 11.47
C ILE A 358 3.16 -8.58 12.18
N THR A 359 3.69 -9.79 12.34
CA THR A 359 5.04 -10.03 12.86
C THR A 359 6.09 -9.88 11.77
N PRO A 360 7.36 -9.59 12.13
CA PRO A 360 8.47 -9.60 11.17
C PRO A 360 8.58 -10.89 10.36
N LEU A 361 8.26 -12.04 10.96
CA LEU A 361 8.36 -13.33 10.28
C LEU A 361 7.24 -13.54 9.25
N GLU A 362 6.02 -13.07 9.55
CA GLU A 362 4.93 -13.02 8.57
C GLU A 362 5.27 -12.09 7.39
N ALA A 363 5.89 -10.94 7.66
CA ALA A 363 6.37 -10.03 6.62
C ALA A 363 7.40 -10.70 5.70
N LEU A 364 8.42 -11.35 6.27
CA LEU A 364 9.44 -12.07 5.50
C LEU A 364 8.85 -13.21 4.65
N MET A 365 7.81 -13.89 5.14
CA MET A 365 7.13 -14.93 4.36
C MET A 365 6.47 -14.34 3.11
N MET A 366 5.75 -13.23 3.26
CA MET A 366 5.08 -12.55 2.14
C MET A 366 6.08 -12.01 1.12
N GLU A 367 7.16 -11.40 1.61
CA GLU A 367 8.23 -10.85 0.75
C GLU A 367 8.98 -11.94 0.01
N SER A 368 9.34 -13.03 0.69
CA SER A 368 9.98 -14.19 0.06
C SER A 368 9.07 -14.79 -1.02
N GLY A 369 7.76 -14.88 -0.78
CA GLY A 369 6.79 -15.36 -1.77
C GLY A 369 6.69 -14.44 -2.99
N ALA A 370 6.65 -13.12 -2.76
CA ALA A 370 6.65 -12.12 -3.84
C ALA A 370 7.96 -12.15 -4.65
N LEU A 371 9.11 -12.32 -3.99
CA LEU A 371 10.41 -12.49 -4.64
C LEU A 371 10.47 -13.79 -5.43
N ALA A 372 10.00 -14.91 -4.88
CA ALA A 372 9.95 -16.20 -5.58
C ALA A 372 9.14 -16.12 -6.88
N MET A 373 8.00 -15.40 -6.84
CA MET A 373 7.17 -15.09 -8.01
C MET A 373 7.93 -14.21 -9.02
N ALA A 374 8.52 -13.11 -8.56
CA ALA A 374 9.19 -12.16 -9.43
C ALA A 374 10.42 -12.76 -10.11
N THR A 375 11.28 -13.47 -9.38
CA THR A 375 12.47 -14.11 -9.94
C THR A 375 12.11 -15.19 -10.94
N ALA A 376 11.00 -15.91 -10.75
CA ALA A 376 10.48 -16.85 -11.75
C ALA A 376 9.99 -16.13 -13.01
N ALA A 377 9.23 -15.05 -12.84
CA ALA A 377 8.66 -14.28 -13.95
C ALA A 377 9.71 -13.57 -14.80
N THR A 378 10.80 -13.11 -14.19
CA THR A 378 11.86 -12.37 -14.88
C THR A 378 13.07 -13.24 -15.24
N GLY A 379 13.00 -14.56 -15.07
CA GLY A 379 14.05 -15.49 -15.48
C GLY A 379 15.33 -15.43 -14.64
N LEU A 380 15.25 -14.96 -13.38
CA LEU A 380 16.38 -14.97 -12.45
C LEU A 380 16.48 -16.34 -11.75
N THR A 381 16.95 -17.35 -12.49
CA THR A 381 16.92 -18.75 -12.08
C THR A 381 17.59 -18.99 -10.72
N GLU A 382 18.83 -18.51 -10.51
CA GLU A 382 19.55 -18.74 -9.25
C GLU A 382 18.81 -18.17 -8.03
N ALA A 383 18.28 -16.95 -8.15
CA ALA A 383 17.49 -16.34 -7.09
C ALA A 383 16.17 -17.09 -6.87
N HIS A 384 15.53 -17.57 -7.94
CA HIS A 384 14.33 -18.38 -7.86
C HIS A 384 14.57 -19.70 -7.13
N LEU A 385 15.72 -20.35 -7.36
CA LEU A 385 16.11 -21.58 -6.66
C LEU A 385 16.22 -21.39 -5.14
N VAL A 386 16.49 -20.16 -4.68
CA VAL A 386 16.56 -19.80 -3.27
C VAL A 386 15.19 -19.41 -2.72
N PHE A 387 14.52 -18.42 -3.31
CA PHE A 387 13.29 -17.84 -2.74
C PHE A 387 12.11 -18.81 -2.75
N LYS A 388 12.05 -19.72 -3.73
CA LYS A 388 10.95 -20.69 -3.82
C LYS A 388 10.88 -21.59 -2.57
N PRO A 389 11.92 -22.37 -2.21
CA PRO A 389 11.89 -23.14 -0.97
C PRO A 389 11.95 -22.28 0.29
N LEU A 390 12.67 -21.14 0.27
CA LEU A 390 12.81 -20.26 1.44
C LEU A 390 11.47 -19.80 1.99
N THR A 391 10.51 -19.49 1.11
CA THR A 391 9.16 -19.05 1.52
C THR A 391 8.47 -20.11 2.40
N MET A 392 8.58 -21.38 2.03
CA MET A 392 7.98 -22.48 2.80
C MET A 392 8.79 -22.81 4.06
N VAL A 393 10.11 -22.65 4.04
CA VAL A 393 10.94 -22.73 5.25
C VAL A 393 10.51 -21.67 6.27
N ILE A 394 10.29 -20.43 5.84
CA ILE A 394 9.79 -19.36 6.71
C ILE A 394 8.40 -19.73 7.27
N ALA A 395 7.51 -20.30 6.45
CA ALA A 395 6.20 -20.77 6.89
C ALA A 395 6.29 -21.84 7.99
N LEU A 396 7.20 -22.82 7.84
CA LEU A 396 7.46 -23.84 8.84
C LEU A 396 8.02 -23.25 10.14
N VAL A 397 8.96 -22.31 10.03
CA VAL A 397 9.51 -21.58 11.20
C VAL A 397 8.42 -20.77 11.89
N LEU A 398 7.51 -20.14 11.13
CA LEU A 398 6.40 -19.35 11.66
C LEU A 398 5.43 -20.23 12.46
N LEU A 399 5.04 -21.37 11.89
CA LEU A 399 4.22 -22.38 12.57
C LEU A 399 4.90 -22.85 13.86
N TRP A 400 6.19 -23.18 13.80
CA TRP A 400 6.97 -23.65 14.94
C TRP A 400 7.06 -22.60 16.05
N ARG A 401 7.38 -21.34 15.71
CA ARG A 401 7.47 -20.21 16.65
C ARG A 401 6.16 -19.97 17.39
N HIS A 402 5.02 -20.12 16.71
CA HIS A 402 3.72 -19.97 17.34
C HIS A 402 3.42 -21.09 18.35
N ALA A 403 3.95 -22.30 18.14
CA ALA A 403 3.74 -23.43 19.05
C ALA A 403 4.69 -23.44 20.26
N GLN A 404 5.80 -22.72 20.22
CA GLN A 404 6.79 -22.67 21.31
C GLN A 404 6.22 -22.30 22.70
N PRO A 405 5.38 -21.25 22.85
CA PRO A 405 4.79 -20.91 24.15
C PRO A 405 3.91 -22.03 24.72
N VAL A 406 3.23 -22.78 23.84
CA VAL A 406 2.41 -23.93 24.20
C VAL A 406 3.29 -25.09 24.68
N PHE A 407 4.44 -25.33 24.05
CA PHE A 407 5.40 -26.36 24.48
C PHE A 407 6.09 -26.05 25.82
N ALA A 408 6.34 -24.78 26.09
CA ALA A 408 7.03 -24.35 27.29
C ALA A 408 6.12 -24.34 28.54
N SER A 409 4.79 -24.38 28.35
CA SER A 409 3.82 -24.36 29.44
C SER A 409 3.62 -25.76 30.04
N PRO A 410 3.74 -25.97 31.36
CA PRO A 410 3.45 -27.27 31.98
C PRO A 410 2.00 -27.69 31.68
N GLY A 411 1.82 -28.82 30.98
CA GLY A 411 0.50 -29.31 30.56
C GLY A 411 -0.06 -28.69 29.27
N GLY A 412 0.71 -27.86 28.57
CA GLY A 412 0.30 -27.26 27.30
C GLY A 412 0.11 -28.29 26.18
N GLN A 413 -1.12 -28.43 25.67
CA GLN A 413 -1.42 -29.31 24.55
C GLN A 413 -1.32 -28.55 23.23
N ARG A 414 -0.68 -29.16 22.21
CA ARG A 414 -0.65 -28.61 20.84
C ARG A 414 -2.08 -28.34 20.37
N PRO A 415 -2.31 -27.24 19.62
CA PRO A 415 -3.58 -27.03 18.95
C PRO A 415 -3.96 -28.26 18.12
N ALA A 416 -5.22 -28.68 18.21
CA ALA A 416 -5.75 -29.74 17.35
C ALA A 416 -5.52 -29.36 15.88
N GLY A 417 -4.90 -30.24 15.10
CA GLY A 417 -4.53 -29.98 13.71
C GLY A 417 -3.12 -29.44 13.48
N PHE A 418 -2.32 -29.16 14.53
CA PHE A 418 -0.94 -28.68 14.35
C PHE A 418 -0.06 -29.62 13.52
N ALA A 419 -0.09 -30.93 13.82
CA ALA A 419 0.68 -31.91 13.06
C ALA A 419 0.24 -31.95 11.59
N TRP A 420 -1.05 -31.78 11.31
CA TRP A 420 -1.58 -31.74 9.95
C TRP A 420 -1.21 -30.47 9.20
N MET A 421 -1.22 -29.32 9.86
CA MET A 421 -0.70 -28.07 9.29
C MET A 421 0.80 -28.18 8.97
N LEU A 422 1.59 -28.76 9.88
CA LEU A 422 3.01 -29.02 9.65
C LEU A 422 3.23 -29.94 8.44
N THR A 423 2.51 -31.07 8.37
CA THR A 423 2.55 -31.99 7.24
C THR A 423 2.16 -31.30 5.94
N ALA A 424 1.11 -30.48 5.95
CA ALA A 424 0.65 -29.76 4.77
C ALA A 424 1.71 -28.79 4.22
N LEU A 425 2.36 -28.02 5.09
CA LEU A 425 3.44 -27.11 4.69
C LEU A 425 4.69 -27.86 4.22
N ALA A 426 5.09 -28.93 4.92
CA ALA A 426 6.28 -29.71 4.57
C ALA A 426 6.10 -30.44 3.22
N THR A 427 4.92 -31.00 2.97
CA THR A 427 4.60 -31.65 1.69
C THR A 427 4.38 -30.64 0.57
N SER A 428 3.86 -29.44 0.86
CA SER A 428 3.85 -28.32 -0.09
C SER A 428 5.26 -27.91 -0.50
N MET A 429 6.19 -27.78 0.47
CA MET A 429 7.60 -27.49 0.21
C MET A 429 8.26 -28.58 -0.64
N ALA A 430 7.99 -29.86 -0.33
CA ALA A 430 8.48 -30.97 -1.15
C ALA A 430 7.93 -30.91 -2.58
N GLY A 431 6.65 -30.56 -2.74
CA GLY A 431 6.03 -30.29 -4.03
C GLY A 431 6.73 -29.18 -4.80
N ASP A 432 7.02 -28.06 -4.15
CA ASP A 432 7.75 -26.94 -4.75
C ASP A 432 9.13 -27.35 -5.25
N VAL A 433 9.88 -28.12 -4.45
CA VAL A 433 11.21 -28.66 -4.79
C VAL A 433 11.11 -29.65 -5.95
N PHE A 434 10.18 -30.61 -5.92
CA PHE A 434 10.03 -31.57 -7.02
C PHE A 434 9.66 -30.88 -8.34
N LEU A 435 8.82 -29.84 -8.30
CA LEU A 435 8.50 -29.07 -9.50
C LEU A 435 9.69 -28.25 -10.05
N MET A 436 10.77 -28.08 -9.29
CA MET A 436 12.02 -27.47 -9.79
C MET A 436 12.94 -28.49 -10.48
N LEU A 437 12.79 -29.78 -10.15
CA LEU A 437 13.65 -30.84 -10.66
C LEU A 437 13.12 -31.36 -12.01
N HIS A 438 14.05 -31.72 -12.89
CA HIS A 438 13.71 -32.24 -14.21
C HIS A 438 12.94 -33.57 -14.09
N ASN A 439 11.84 -33.72 -14.84
CA ASN A 439 10.98 -34.92 -14.89
C ASN A 439 10.32 -35.36 -13.57
N GLN A 440 10.29 -34.51 -12.54
CA GLN A 440 9.66 -34.84 -11.24
C GLN A 440 8.24 -34.26 -11.07
N PHE A 441 7.54 -33.98 -12.17
CA PHE A 441 6.19 -33.42 -12.13
C PHE A 441 5.20 -34.30 -11.36
N VAL A 442 5.22 -35.62 -11.58
CA VAL A 442 4.31 -36.56 -10.89
C VAL A 442 4.61 -36.64 -9.40
N ALA A 443 5.89 -36.59 -9.00
CA ALA A 443 6.29 -36.53 -7.60
C ALA A 443 5.81 -35.22 -6.95
N GLY A 444 5.92 -34.09 -7.66
CA GLY A 444 5.38 -32.81 -7.22
C GLY A 444 3.86 -32.85 -7.04
N LEU A 445 3.12 -33.39 -8.01
CA LEU A 445 1.67 -33.58 -7.94
C LEU A 445 1.27 -34.45 -6.74
N ALA A 446 1.99 -35.56 -6.49
CA ALA A 446 1.74 -36.43 -5.36
C ALA A 446 2.02 -35.73 -4.01
N ALA A 447 3.10 -34.95 -3.92
CA ALA A 447 3.42 -34.18 -2.72
C ALA A 447 2.34 -33.12 -2.43
N PHE A 448 1.86 -32.40 -3.45
CA PHE A 448 0.75 -31.47 -3.27
C PHE A 448 -0.56 -32.20 -2.93
N LEU A 449 -0.85 -33.37 -3.48
CA LEU A 449 -2.02 -34.16 -3.08
C LEU A 449 -1.99 -34.47 -1.57
N LEU A 450 -0.83 -34.88 -1.04
CA LEU A 450 -0.66 -35.09 0.40
C LEU A 450 -0.86 -33.79 1.19
N ALA A 451 -0.42 -32.65 0.67
CA ALA A 451 -0.66 -31.35 1.28
C ALA A 451 -2.15 -31.03 1.39
N HIS A 452 -2.92 -31.22 0.30
CA HIS A 452 -4.36 -31.01 0.28
C HIS A 452 -5.09 -31.89 1.30
N LEU A 453 -4.74 -33.17 1.37
CA LEU A 453 -5.31 -34.10 2.35
C LEU A 453 -5.00 -33.66 3.80
N ALA A 454 -3.76 -33.23 4.06
CA ALA A 454 -3.38 -32.71 5.36
C ALA A 454 -4.12 -31.40 5.71
N TYR A 455 -4.29 -30.49 4.75
CA TYR A 455 -5.07 -29.26 4.92
C TYR A 455 -6.55 -29.56 5.22
N ILE A 456 -7.17 -30.50 4.52
CA ILE A 456 -8.54 -30.96 4.80
C ILE A 456 -8.65 -31.34 6.28
N VAL A 457 -7.75 -32.20 6.78
CA VAL A 457 -7.80 -32.67 8.17
C VAL A 457 -7.53 -31.52 9.15
N ALA A 458 -6.63 -30.59 8.84
CA ALA A 458 -6.34 -29.43 9.67
C ALA A 458 -7.53 -28.46 9.77
N PHE A 459 -8.19 -28.16 8.65
CA PHE A 459 -9.33 -27.23 8.61
C PHE A 459 -10.61 -27.83 9.19
N ARG A 460 -10.76 -29.15 9.10
CA ARG A 460 -11.90 -29.90 9.62
C ARG A 460 -11.98 -29.92 11.16
N GLN A 461 -10.88 -29.65 11.86
CA GLN A 461 -10.83 -29.70 13.33
C GLN A 461 -11.86 -28.75 13.95
N GLY A 462 -12.81 -29.31 14.70
CA GLY A 462 -13.80 -28.55 15.46
C GLY A 462 -14.84 -27.82 14.61
N VAL A 463 -15.14 -28.33 13.40
CA VAL A 463 -16.28 -27.88 12.57
C VAL A 463 -17.06 -29.10 12.07
N SER A 464 -18.14 -28.94 11.31
CA SER A 464 -18.91 -30.00 10.62
C SER A 464 -18.85 -29.83 9.08
N TRP A 465 -19.27 -30.84 8.30
CA TRP A 465 -19.44 -30.74 6.83
C TRP A 465 -20.74 -30.02 6.41
N ALA A 466 -21.40 -29.32 7.34
CA ALA A 466 -22.73 -28.75 7.15
C ALA A 466 -22.72 -27.22 7.02
N GLY A 467 -21.65 -26.63 6.47
CA GLY A 467 -21.48 -25.19 6.37
C GLY A 467 -22.27 -24.54 5.23
N LEU A 468 -21.60 -23.86 4.30
CA LEU A 468 -22.27 -23.03 3.29
C LEU A 468 -22.90 -23.91 2.21
N ARG A 469 -24.21 -24.20 2.30
CA ARG A 469 -24.92 -25.14 1.42
C ARG A 469 -24.75 -24.88 -0.08
N LEU A 470 -24.56 -23.63 -0.49
CA LEU A 470 -24.33 -23.25 -1.90
C LEU A 470 -22.86 -23.36 -2.34
N ALA A 471 -21.89 -23.40 -1.42
CA ALA A 471 -20.47 -23.48 -1.77
C ALA A 471 -20.10 -24.83 -2.43
N TRP A 472 -20.57 -25.93 -1.86
CA TRP A 472 -20.22 -27.28 -2.33
C TRP A 472 -20.66 -27.56 -3.78
N PRO A 473 -21.90 -27.26 -4.20
CA PRO A 473 -22.29 -27.41 -5.61
C PRO A 473 -21.47 -26.52 -6.57
N LEU A 474 -21.20 -25.27 -6.20
CA LEU A 474 -20.42 -24.34 -7.03
C LEU A 474 -18.96 -24.78 -7.18
N LEU A 475 -18.35 -25.22 -6.09
CA LEU A 475 -16.99 -25.76 -6.10
C LEU A 475 -16.93 -27.08 -6.88
N GLY A 476 -17.91 -27.97 -6.70
CA GLY A 476 -18.02 -29.21 -7.47
C GLY A 476 -18.15 -28.94 -8.97
N LEU A 477 -19.02 -27.99 -9.36
CA LEU A 477 -19.15 -27.55 -10.76
C LEU A 477 -17.84 -26.99 -11.31
N THR A 478 -17.12 -26.19 -10.51
CA THR A 478 -15.81 -25.65 -10.89
C THR A 478 -14.81 -26.78 -11.13
N GLY A 479 -14.74 -27.78 -10.24
CA GLY A 479 -13.88 -28.95 -10.41
C GLY A 479 -14.22 -29.79 -11.65
N VAL A 480 -15.51 -30.04 -11.88
CA VAL A 480 -15.97 -30.77 -13.07
C VAL A 480 -15.65 -30.00 -14.35
N ALA A 481 -15.92 -28.70 -14.39
CA ALA A 481 -15.62 -27.85 -15.53
C ALA A 481 -14.11 -27.83 -15.83
N ALA A 482 -13.27 -27.70 -14.80
CA ALA A 482 -11.82 -27.77 -14.93
C ALA A 482 -11.36 -29.13 -15.49
N TYR A 483 -11.88 -30.24 -14.96
CA TYR A 483 -11.52 -31.57 -15.45
C TYR A 483 -11.96 -31.82 -16.90
N VAL A 484 -13.18 -31.43 -17.25
CA VAL A 484 -13.70 -31.53 -18.63
C VAL A 484 -12.83 -30.72 -19.58
N LEU A 485 -12.47 -29.48 -19.23
CA LEU A 485 -11.56 -28.65 -20.01
C LEU A 485 -10.25 -29.40 -20.27
N LEU A 486 -9.56 -29.84 -19.21
CA LEU A 486 -8.28 -30.56 -19.33
C LEU A 486 -8.42 -31.82 -20.19
N TRP A 487 -9.47 -32.60 -19.99
CA TRP A 487 -9.73 -33.82 -20.75
C TRP A 487 -9.90 -33.54 -22.24
N THR A 488 -10.76 -32.57 -22.58
CA THR A 488 -11.03 -32.19 -23.97
C THR A 488 -9.82 -31.56 -24.66
N SER A 489 -8.92 -30.96 -23.90
CA SER A 489 -7.65 -30.40 -24.40
C SER A 489 -6.50 -31.41 -24.51
N GLY A 490 -6.77 -32.71 -24.32
CA GLY A 490 -5.78 -33.76 -24.58
C GLY A 490 -4.97 -34.21 -23.36
N LEU A 491 -5.55 -34.14 -22.15
CA LEU A 491 -4.92 -34.67 -20.94
C LEU A 491 -4.43 -36.12 -21.15
N PRO A 492 -3.14 -36.42 -20.91
CA PRO A 492 -2.55 -37.74 -21.14
C PRO A 492 -3.29 -38.85 -20.40
N THR A 493 -3.46 -40.01 -21.03
CA THR A 493 -4.28 -41.11 -20.50
C THR A 493 -3.86 -41.57 -19.10
N GLY A 494 -2.54 -41.67 -18.86
CA GLY A 494 -1.97 -42.02 -17.56
C GLY A 494 -2.18 -40.97 -16.45
N LEU A 495 -2.48 -39.72 -16.80
CA LEU A 495 -2.71 -38.63 -15.84
C LEU A 495 -4.18 -38.38 -15.53
N ARG A 496 -5.11 -38.94 -16.31
CA ARG A 496 -6.56 -38.72 -16.13
C ARG A 496 -7.05 -39.08 -14.73
N GLY A 497 -6.71 -40.27 -14.24
CA GLY A 497 -7.04 -40.72 -12.89
C GLY A 497 -6.40 -39.85 -11.80
N PRO A 498 -5.05 -39.70 -11.80
CA PRO A 498 -4.36 -38.84 -10.83
C PRO A 498 -4.88 -37.40 -10.76
N VAL A 499 -5.13 -36.77 -11.91
CA VAL A 499 -5.66 -35.40 -11.97
C VAL A 499 -7.10 -35.33 -11.45
N ALA A 500 -7.95 -36.31 -11.74
CA ALA A 500 -9.30 -36.35 -11.17
C ALA A 500 -9.28 -36.43 -9.63
N ILE A 501 -8.44 -37.31 -9.07
CA ILE A 501 -8.24 -37.44 -7.62
C ILE A 501 -7.74 -36.12 -7.02
N TYR A 502 -6.78 -35.49 -7.69
CA TYR A 502 -6.23 -34.20 -7.29
C TYR A 502 -7.29 -33.10 -7.24
N ILE A 503 -8.09 -32.97 -8.30
CA ILE A 503 -9.18 -31.99 -8.38
C ILE A 503 -10.19 -32.22 -7.24
N VAL A 504 -10.57 -33.46 -6.97
CA VAL A 504 -11.46 -33.78 -5.85
C VAL A 504 -10.84 -33.34 -4.51
N ALA A 505 -9.56 -33.61 -4.30
CA ALA A 505 -8.87 -33.23 -3.06
C ALA A 505 -8.80 -31.70 -2.87
N ILE A 506 -8.39 -30.93 -3.88
CA ILE A 506 -8.27 -29.47 -3.77
C ILE A 506 -9.64 -28.78 -3.61
N ILE A 507 -10.67 -29.27 -4.31
CA ILE A 507 -12.06 -28.80 -4.16
C ILE A 507 -12.58 -29.12 -2.76
N THR A 508 -12.27 -30.30 -2.22
CA THR A 508 -12.63 -30.67 -0.85
C THR A 508 -11.92 -29.80 0.19
N MET A 509 -10.63 -29.50 -0.02
CA MET A 509 -9.88 -28.58 0.83
C MET A 509 -10.55 -27.20 0.87
N ALA A 510 -10.87 -26.62 -0.29
CA ALA A 510 -11.55 -25.33 -0.37
C ALA A 510 -12.94 -25.35 0.29
N GLY A 511 -13.72 -26.41 0.07
CA GLY A 511 -15.03 -26.59 0.70
C GLY A 511 -14.94 -26.68 2.22
N THR A 512 -13.97 -27.43 2.77
CA THR A 512 -13.76 -27.48 4.24
C THR A 512 -13.35 -26.14 4.83
N ALA A 513 -12.54 -25.35 4.12
CA ALA A 513 -12.16 -24.01 4.56
C ALA A 513 -13.36 -23.05 4.56
N LEU A 514 -14.23 -23.12 3.55
CA LEU A 514 -15.48 -22.33 3.50
C LEU A 514 -16.47 -22.75 4.59
N ASP A 515 -16.62 -24.05 4.83
CA ASP A 515 -17.45 -24.56 5.91
C ASP A 515 -16.95 -24.07 7.27
N ARG A 516 -15.63 -24.02 7.46
CA ARG A 516 -15.01 -23.45 8.64
C ARG A 516 -15.34 -21.96 8.78
N ALA A 517 -15.17 -21.17 7.73
CA ALA A 517 -15.51 -19.74 7.73
C ALA A 517 -17.00 -19.48 8.02
N ALA A 518 -17.91 -20.30 7.46
CA ALA A 518 -19.35 -20.17 7.67
C ALA A 518 -19.78 -20.49 9.11
N GLN A 519 -19.11 -21.46 9.75
CA GLN A 519 -19.41 -21.90 11.12
C GLN A 519 -18.75 -21.01 12.17
N ARG A 520 -17.46 -20.65 11.98
CA ARG A 520 -16.69 -19.84 12.93
C ARG A 520 -17.01 -18.34 12.81
N ARG A 521 -17.26 -17.85 11.60
CA ARG A 521 -17.58 -16.44 11.30
C ARG A 521 -16.55 -15.44 11.82
N THR A 522 -15.30 -15.88 12.00
CA THR A 522 -14.18 -15.03 12.39
C THR A 522 -13.48 -14.49 11.14
N ARG A 523 -12.86 -13.30 11.23
CA ARG A 523 -11.98 -12.82 10.15
C ARG A 523 -10.87 -13.83 9.84
N ALA A 524 -10.32 -14.47 10.86
CA ALA A 524 -9.26 -15.47 10.73
C ALA A 524 -9.68 -16.69 9.88
N SER A 525 -10.84 -17.29 10.17
CA SER A 525 -11.39 -18.39 9.35
C SER A 525 -11.76 -17.96 7.93
N GLN A 526 -12.26 -16.74 7.75
CA GLN A 526 -12.49 -16.17 6.41
C GLN A 526 -11.17 -16.02 5.65
N THR A 527 -10.09 -15.61 6.31
CA THR A 527 -8.74 -15.54 5.71
C THR A 527 -8.27 -16.91 5.23
N VAL A 528 -8.52 -17.98 6.01
CA VAL A 528 -8.21 -19.36 5.57
C VAL A 528 -8.99 -19.73 4.32
N ALA A 529 -10.29 -19.42 4.26
CA ALA A 529 -11.13 -19.71 3.10
C ALA A 529 -10.68 -18.96 1.84
N VAL A 530 -10.34 -17.67 1.96
CA VAL A 530 -9.77 -16.89 0.85
C VAL A 530 -8.46 -17.52 0.38
N GLY A 531 -7.58 -17.91 1.30
CA GLY A 531 -6.35 -18.61 0.96
C GLY A 531 -6.59 -19.92 0.20
N ALA A 532 -7.53 -20.75 0.66
CA ALA A 532 -7.85 -22.01 -0.01
C ALA A 532 -8.42 -21.82 -1.42
N LEU A 533 -9.24 -20.77 -1.64
CA LEU A 533 -9.74 -20.40 -2.96
C LEU A 533 -8.64 -19.89 -3.90
N LEU A 534 -7.67 -19.12 -3.37
CA LEU A 534 -6.48 -18.71 -4.14
C LEU A 534 -5.62 -19.91 -4.54
N PHE A 535 -5.53 -20.94 -3.69
CA PHE A 535 -4.84 -22.18 -4.04
C PHE A 535 -5.53 -22.88 -5.21
N VAL A 536 -6.87 -23.01 -5.18
CA VAL A 536 -7.65 -23.55 -6.31
C VAL A 536 -7.37 -22.77 -7.60
N ALA A 537 -7.34 -21.43 -7.52
CA ALA A 537 -7.05 -20.57 -8.67
C ALA A 537 -5.62 -20.76 -9.21
N SER A 538 -4.62 -20.87 -8.32
CA SER A 538 -3.22 -21.18 -8.67
C SER A 538 -3.14 -22.46 -9.51
N ASP A 539 -3.72 -23.54 -8.99
CA ASP A 539 -3.57 -24.87 -9.58
C ASP A 539 -4.37 -25.02 -10.85
N LEU A 540 -5.52 -24.35 -10.95
CA LEU A 540 -6.25 -24.23 -12.21
C LEU A 540 -5.40 -23.52 -13.27
N CYS A 541 -4.76 -22.40 -12.92
CA CYS A 541 -3.86 -21.69 -13.82
C CYS A 541 -2.66 -22.55 -14.23
N LEU A 542 -2.07 -23.29 -13.29
CA LEU A 542 -0.96 -24.22 -13.56
C LEU A 542 -1.38 -25.34 -14.51
N ALA A 543 -2.55 -25.94 -14.29
CA ALA A 543 -3.08 -27.01 -15.11
C ALA A 543 -3.40 -26.53 -16.54
N ILE A 544 -4.04 -25.36 -16.68
CA ILE A 544 -4.30 -24.73 -17.99
C ILE A 544 -2.98 -24.48 -18.73
N ASN A 545 -2.01 -23.85 -18.06
CA ASN A 545 -0.69 -23.56 -18.65
C ASN A 545 0.04 -24.83 -19.11
N ARG A 546 -0.18 -25.96 -18.42
CA ARG A 546 0.52 -27.22 -18.70
C ARG A 546 -0.16 -28.07 -19.77
N PHE A 547 -1.50 -28.13 -19.79
CA PHE A 547 -2.25 -29.12 -20.55
C PHE A 547 -3.22 -28.52 -21.58
N VAL A 548 -3.48 -27.22 -21.55
CA VAL A 548 -4.44 -26.56 -22.45
C VAL A 548 -3.71 -25.62 -23.40
N ALA A 549 -3.13 -24.54 -22.87
CA ALA A 549 -2.39 -23.56 -23.65
C ALA A 549 -1.47 -22.74 -22.74
N PRO A 550 -0.33 -22.23 -23.25
CA PRO A 550 0.54 -21.34 -22.48
C PRO A 550 -0.21 -20.12 -21.97
N VAL A 551 -0.13 -19.86 -20.66
CA VAL A 551 -0.71 -18.69 -20.01
C VAL A 551 0.35 -17.58 -19.96
N PRO A 552 0.08 -16.38 -20.51
CA PRO A 552 1.00 -15.25 -20.39
C PRO A 552 1.28 -14.92 -18.93
N LEU A 553 2.57 -14.78 -18.59
CA LEU A 553 3.04 -14.56 -17.22
C LEU A 553 2.54 -15.62 -16.23
N ALA A 554 2.42 -16.89 -16.65
CA ALA A 554 1.95 -17.99 -15.82
C ALA A 554 2.60 -18.04 -14.43
N SER A 555 3.90 -17.78 -14.31
CA SER A 555 4.60 -17.76 -13.03
C SER A 555 4.09 -16.68 -12.07
N VAL A 556 3.64 -15.52 -12.57
CA VAL A 556 3.02 -14.47 -11.75
C VAL A 556 1.70 -14.98 -11.17
N TRP A 557 0.83 -15.53 -12.02
CA TRP A 557 -0.49 -15.99 -11.60
C TRP A 557 -0.42 -17.21 -10.70
N VAL A 558 0.39 -18.21 -11.06
CA VAL A 558 0.56 -19.45 -10.30
C VAL A 558 1.27 -19.16 -8.97
N LEU A 559 2.52 -18.67 -8.99
CA LEU A 559 3.28 -18.50 -7.75
C LEU A 559 2.72 -17.38 -6.88
N GLY A 560 2.23 -16.29 -7.48
CA GLY A 560 1.63 -15.18 -6.73
C GLY A 560 0.39 -15.60 -5.95
N SER A 561 -0.54 -16.31 -6.60
CA SER A 561 -1.74 -16.82 -5.90
C SER A 561 -1.44 -17.98 -4.96
N TYR A 562 -0.48 -18.86 -5.29
CA TYR A 562 -0.03 -19.95 -4.42
C TYR A 562 0.61 -19.45 -3.11
N TYR A 563 1.59 -18.55 -3.17
CA TYR A 563 2.22 -18.06 -1.93
C TYR A 563 1.30 -17.17 -1.11
N ALA A 564 0.42 -16.40 -1.78
CA ALA A 564 -0.66 -15.70 -1.09
C ALA A 564 -1.59 -16.71 -0.38
N ALA A 565 -1.95 -17.82 -1.03
CA ALA A 565 -2.74 -18.89 -0.43
C ALA A 565 -2.06 -19.46 0.81
N GLN A 566 -0.79 -19.88 0.71
CA GLN A 566 -0.01 -20.43 1.82
C GLN A 566 0.07 -19.44 3.00
N CYS A 567 0.35 -18.17 2.72
CA CYS A 567 0.37 -17.09 3.70
C CYS A 567 -0.98 -16.97 4.43
N LEU A 568 -2.07 -16.80 3.69
CA LEU A 568 -3.40 -16.56 4.24
C LEU A 568 -3.94 -17.78 5.00
N MET A 569 -3.73 -18.99 4.48
CA MET A 569 -4.12 -20.23 5.16
C MET A 569 -3.37 -20.40 6.48
N LEU A 570 -2.05 -20.24 6.49
CA LEU A 570 -1.25 -20.40 7.70
C LEU A 570 -1.59 -19.33 8.75
N MET A 571 -1.49 -18.05 8.40
CA MET A 571 -1.76 -16.97 9.34
C MET A 571 -3.21 -16.94 9.81
N GLY A 572 -4.16 -17.18 8.89
CA GLY A 572 -5.58 -17.30 9.22
C GLY A 572 -5.82 -18.44 10.20
N TRP A 573 -5.22 -19.61 9.96
CA TRP A 573 -5.38 -20.76 10.84
C TRP A 573 -4.75 -20.52 12.21
N LEU A 574 -3.53 -19.97 12.28
CA LEU A 574 -2.87 -19.62 13.55
C LEU A 574 -3.71 -18.66 14.40
N ARG A 575 -4.27 -17.62 13.78
CA ARG A 575 -5.13 -16.64 14.47
C ARG A 575 -6.47 -17.25 14.90
N ASP A 576 -7.01 -18.19 14.12
CA ASP A 576 -8.28 -18.85 14.39
C ASP A 576 -8.16 -19.89 15.52
N VAL A 577 -7.04 -20.60 15.63
CA VAL A 577 -6.80 -21.55 16.74
C VAL A 577 -6.42 -20.84 18.04
N ALA A 578 -5.80 -19.66 17.97
CA ALA A 578 -5.46 -18.86 19.14
C ALA A 578 -6.69 -18.22 19.82
N ASN A 579 -7.76 -17.93 19.06
CA ASN A 579 -8.98 -17.31 19.55
C ASN A 579 -10.22 -18.18 19.24
N PRO A 580 -10.40 -19.34 19.89
CA PRO A 580 -11.58 -20.17 19.67
C PRO A 580 -12.83 -19.42 20.16
N THR A 581 -13.70 -18.98 19.25
CA THR A 581 -15.03 -18.48 19.59
C THR A 581 -15.77 -19.52 20.46
N PRO A 582 -16.39 -19.14 21.59
CA PRO A 582 -17.17 -20.06 22.40
C PRO A 582 -18.27 -20.67 21.56
N THR A 583 -18.31 -22.00 21.48
CA THR A 583 -19.42 -22.71 20.86
C THR A 583 -20.63 -22.65 21.79
N GLY A 584 -21.51 -21.67 21.60
CA GLY A 584 -22.85 -21.68 22.19
C GLY A 584 -23.32 -20.36 22.82
N SER A 585 -24.51 -19.93 22.38
CA SER A 585 -25.39 -18.87 22.90
C SER A 585 -25.10 -17.42 22.47
N GLY A 586 -26.15 -16.76 21.96
CA GLY A 586 -26.41 -15.32 22.12
C GLY A 586 -25.51 -14.35 21.36
N ARG A 587 -26.04 -13.77 20.29
CA ARG A 587 -25.48 -12.59 19.61
C ARG A 587 -25.32 -11.43 20.61
N ILE A 588 -24.15 -10.81 20.62
CA ILE A 588 -24.04 -9.36 20.82
C ILE A 588 -23.30 -8.83 19.61
N HIS A 589 -23.96 -7.94 18.87
CA HIS A 589 -23.33 -7.15 17.83
C HIS A 589 -22.26 -6.27 18.49
N GLU A 590 -20.98 -6.56 18.26
CA GLU A 590 -19.94 -5.55 18.45
C GLU A 590 -20.04 -4.55 17.28
N PRO A 591 -20.28 -3.26 17.53
CA PRO A 591 -20.04 -2.24 16.55
C PRO A 591 -18.52 -2.08 16.36
N LEU A 592 -18.11 -1.81 15.13
CA LEU A 592 -16.76 -1.34 14.81
C LEU A 592 -16.44 -0.12 15.71
N GLY A 593 -15.49 -0.27 16.64
CA GLY A 593 -15.01 0.85 17.44
C GLY A 593 -13.87 0.48 18.40
N THR A 594 -12.81 1.30 18.32
CA THR A 594 -12.00 1.76 19.47
C THR A 594 -11.28 0.73 20.35
N VAL A 595 -9.95 0.76 20.24
CA VAL A 595 -9.01 0.17 21.20
C VAL A 595 -9.24 0.80 22.58
N ALA A 596 -9.63 -0.01 23.57
CA ALA A 596 -9.85 0.41 24.95
C ALA A 596 -8.51 0.65 25.68
N GLY A 597 -8.45 1.78 26.39
CA GLY A 597 -7.41 2.10 27.37
C GLY A 597 -7.56 1.27 28.65
N GLY A 598 -6.43 0.82 29.19
CA GLY A 598 -6.37 0.16 30.49
C GLY A 598 -6.40 1.18 31.63
N ALA A 599 -7.38 1.05 32.52
CA ALA A 599 -7.39 1.71 33.82
C ALA A 599 -6.58 0.86 34.83
N GLY A 600 -5.57 1.48 35.44
CA GLY A 600 -4.77 0.90 36.51
C GLY A 600 -5.46 1.06 37.87
N HIS A 601 -5.46 -0.04 38.63
CA HIS A 601 -5.82 -0.11 40.05
C HIS A 601 -4.74 0.58 40.90
N GLY A 602 -5.15 1.40 41.87
CA GLY A 602 -4.28 1.95 42.92
C GLY A 602 -5.10 2.26 44.15
N SER A 603 -5.07 1.36 45.13
CA SER A 603 -5.62 1.52 46.47
C SER A 603 -4.73 2.44 47.32
N THR A 604 -5.32 3.29 48.15
CA THR A 604 -4.76 3.66 49.47
C THR A 604 -5.86 4.26 50.34
N MET A 605 -6.03 3.67 51.53
CA MET A 605 -6.81 4.20 52.64
C MET A 605 -6.09 5.39 53.29
N GLY A 606 -6.84 6.36 53.82
CA GLY A 606 -6.33 7.35 54.77
C GLY A 606 -7.47 8.20 55.33
N ARG A 607 -7.65 8.16 56.65
CA ARG A 607 -8.79 8.69 57.41
C ARG A 607 -8.81 10.22 57.53
N SER A 608 -10.03 10.71 57.77
CA SER A 608 -10.52 11.99 58.31
C SER A 608 -9.80 12.49 59.58
N PRO A 609 -10.09 13.69 60.13
CA PRO A 609 -11.36 14.42 60.17
C PRO A 609 -11.51 15.58 59.19
#